data_AF-A0A087DTI3-F1
#
_entry.id   AF-A0A087DTI3-F1
#
_cell.length_a   1.000
_cell.length_b   1.000
_cell.length_c   1.000
_cell.angle_alpha   90.00
_cell.angle_beta   90.00
_cell.angle_gamma   90.00
#
_symmetry.space_group_name_H-M   'P 1'
#
loop_
_entity.id
_entity.type
_entity.pdbx_description
1 polymer ?
#
loop_
_entity_poly.entity_id
_entity_poly.type
_entity_poly.pdbx_seq_one_letter_code
_entity_poly.pdbx_strand_id
1 'polypeptide(L)'
;MNAPTSPDIAQPTVTNSHKDGIRYTGGKYDPSKTAKQRVAAMRKDIKTLQRNGSIPKDYAISCRTRDYGTGGSAWSADITIAIPTSRLYAVPSLGQLTHIATTPAEREAARVFSKLCARHGGQASDQQLQADLDAAQSKLDAKGFDELDDDDMDMLVLAPAARRALELCKQVGEQYIAYELAPARDYSTRDGIICASLERALD
;
A
#
# COMPACT_ATOMS: atom_id res chain seq x y z
N MET A 1 11.89 -11.76 11.77
CA MET A 1 12.57 -11.07 10.64
C MET A 1 12.06 -9.64 10.63
N ASN A 2 12.94 -8.66 10.82
CA ASN A 2 12.55 -7.25 10.82
C ASN A 2 12.24 -6.81 9.39
N ALA A 3 11.07 -6.22 9.17
CA ALA A 3 10.75 -5.58 7.89
C ALA A 3 11.86 -4.56 7.54
N PRO A 4 12.24 -4.41 6.26
CA PRO A 4 13.24 -3.43 5.87
C PRO A 4 12.71 -2.04 6.23
N THR A 5 13.30 -1.42 7.27
CA THR A 5 13.11 -0.02 7.58
C THR A 5 13.61 0.78 6.38
N SER A 6 12.71 1.40 5.63
CA SER A 6 13.13 2.44 4.70
C SER A 6 13.72 3.56 5.56
N PRO A 7 15.00 3.93 5.41
CA PRO A 7 15.66 4.90 6.29
C PRO A 7 14.99 6.29 6.28
N ASP A 8 14.07 6.51 5.34
CA ASP A 8 13.29 7.74 5.17
C ASP A 8 11.98 7.79 6.00
N ILE A 9 11.61 6.69 6.66
CA ILE A 9 10.37 6.56 7.45
C ILE A 9 10.71 6.46 8.94
N ALA A 10 10.42 7.54 9.67
CA ALA A 10 10.66 7.64 11.10
C ALA A 10 9.67 6.78 11.89
N GLN A 11 10.16 6.11 12.93
CA GLN A 11 9.34 5.26 13.80
C GLN A 11 8.32 6.12 14.58
N PRO A 12 7.10 5.61 14.78
CA PRO A 12 6.13 6.29 15.63
C PRO A 12 6.59 6.29 17.09
N THR A 13 6.20 7.32 17.82
CA THR A 13 6.37 7.39 19.29
C THR A 13 5.09 6.92 19.95
N VAL A 14 5.22 6.04 20.95
CA VAL A 14 4.11 5.53 21.76
C VAL A 14 4.26 6.04 23.18
N THR A 15 3.22 6.68 23.71
CA THR A 15 3.19 7.18 25.09
C THR A 15 1.93 6.70 25.78
N ASN A 16 2.08 6.19 27.00
CA ASN A 16 0.94 5.95 27.89
C ASN A 16 0.40 7.31 28.33
N SER A 17 -0.82 7.66 27.91
CA SER A 17 -1.43 8.94 28.23
C SER A 17 -2.11 8.89 29.60
N HIS A 18 -2.36 10.06 30.18
CA HIS A 18 -3.02 10.18 31.48
C HIS A 18 -4.50 9.82 31.30
N LYS A 19 -4.95 8.68 31.90
CA LYS A 19 -6.29 8.02 31.86
C LYS A 19 -6.36 6.71 31.04
N ASP A 20 -5.40 5.80 31.25
CA ASP A 20 -5.39 4.42 30.71
C ASP A 20 -5.39 4.30 29.17
N GLY A 21 -5.10 5.40 28.46
CA GLY A 21 -5.03 5.43 27.00
C GLY A 21 -3.60 5.23 26.47
N ILE A 22 -3.50 4.71 25.24
CA ILE A 22 -2.24 4.68 24.49
C ILE A 22 -2.31 5.70 23.38
N ARG A 23 -1.40 6.67 23.40
CA ARG A 23 -1.25 7.65 22.32
C ARG A 23 -0.14 7.22 21.38
N TYR A 24 -0.47 7.15 20.10
CA TYR A 24 0.45 6.93 18.99
C TYR A 24 0.64 8.25 18.24
N THR A 25 1.91 8.61 18.02
CA THR A 25 2.29 9.82 17.29
C THR A 25 3.24 9.42 16.17
N GLY A 26 2.87 9.69 14.92
CA GLY A 26 3.74 9.46 13.77
C GLY A 26 5.07 10.21 13.90
N GLY A 27 6.15 9.65 13.35
CA GLY A 27 7.51 10.15 13.58
C GLY A 27 7.79 11.57 13.05
N LYS A 28 6.90 12.16 12.25
CA LYS A 28 6.97 13.54 11.74
C LYS A 28 5.74 14.37 12.07
N TYR A 29 4.90 13.89 12.98
CA TYR A 29 3.67 14.57 13.40
C TYR A 29 4.00 15.88 14.11
N ASP A 30 3.32 16.94 13.70
CA ASP A 30 3.42 18.26 14.30
C ASP A 30 2.02 18.87 14.35
N PRO A 31 1.43 19.09 15.55
CA PRO A 31 0.07 19.61 15.69
C PRO A 31 -0.06 21.06 15.20
N SER A 32 1.04 21.81 15.11
CA SER A 32 1.02 23.21 14.65
C SER A 32 0.88 23.34 13.14
N LYS A 33 1.12 22.27 12.38
CA LYS A 33 1.00 22.27 10.92
C LYS A 33 -0.45 22.20 10.48
N THR A 34 -0.75 22.85 9.37
CA THR A 34 -2.02 22.69 8.66
C THR A 34 -2.03 21.41 7.82
N ALA A 35 -3.23 20.92 7.46
CA ALA A 35 -3.38 19.77 6.56
C ALA A 35 -2.58 19.93 5.25
N LYS A 36 -2.59 21.14 4.67
CA LYS A 36 -1.85 21.47 3.44
C LYS A 36 -0.33 21.36 3.63
N GLN A 37 0.19 21.81 4.78
CA GLN A 37 1.62 21.68 5.09
C GLN A 37 2.03 20.22 5.31
N ARG A 38 1.18 19.42 5.97
CA ARG A 38 1.40 17.96 6.14
C ARG A 38 1.44 17.25 4.79
N VAL A 39 0.46 17.49 3.91
CA VAL A 39 0.43 16.89 2.56
C VAL A 39 1.62 17.34 1.71
N ALA A 40 2.06 18.60 1.80
CA ALA A 40 3.25 19.06 1.09
C ALA A 40 4.54 18.34 1.54
N ALA A 41 4.69 18.11 2.84
CA ALA A 41 5.81 17.35 3.39
C ALA A 41 5.74 15.87 2.99
N MET A 42 4.56 15.26 3.07
CA MET A 42 4.28 13.89 2.63
C MET A 42 4.65 13.67 1.16
N ARG A 43 4.26 14.58 0.27
CA ARG A 43 4.65 14.54 -1.16
C ARG A 43 6.17 14.58 -1.33
N LYS A 44 6.89 15.35 -0.50
CA LYS A 44 8.35 15.43 -0.55
C LYS A 44 8.98 14.09 -0.14
N ASP A 45 8.47 13.46 0.91
CA ASP A 45 8.94 12.16 1.38
C ASP A 45 8.71 11.05 0.34
N ILE A 46 7.52 11.00 -0.28
CA ILE A 46 7.23 10.06 -1.37
C ILE A 46 8.16 10.29 -2.57
N LYS A 47 8.43 11.55 -2.94
CA LYS A 47 9.42 11.87 -3.99
C LYS A 47 10.83 11.40 -3.61
N THR A 48 11.20 11.45 -2.33
CA THR A 48 12.49 10.89 -1.86
C THR A 48 12.51 9.37 -2.05
N LEU A 49 11.45 8.66 -1.69
CA LEU A 49 11.33 7.21 -1.94
C LEU A 49 11.43 6.86 -3.42
N GLN A 50 10.85 7.67 -4.32
CA GLN A 50 11.00 7.50 -5.76
C GLN A 50 12.43 7.78 -6.25
N ARG A 51 13.08 8.83 -5.73
CA ARG A 51 14.47 9.16 -6.08
C ARG A 51 15.45 8.07 -5.67
N ASN A 52 15.25 7.50 -4.48
CA ASN A 52 16.07 6.44 -3.91
C ASN A 52 15.76 5.05 -4.49
N GLY A 53 14.75 4.94 -5.36
CA GLY A 53 14.36 3.68 -6.00
C GLY A 53 13.57 2.73 -5.11
N SER A 54 13.13 3.17 -3.93
CA SER A 54 12.23 2.41 -3.06
C SER A 54 10.82 2.27 -3.66
N ILE A 55 10.43 3.25 -4.48
CA ILE A 55 9.22 3.23 -5.31
C ILE A 55 9.65 3.46 -6.78
N PRO A 56 9.06 2.74 -7.76
CA PRO A 56 9.32 2.99 -9.17
C PRO A 56 9.05 4.44 -9.58
N LYS A 57 9.97 5.03 -10.37
CA LYS A 57 9.92 6.45 -10.77
C LYS A 57 8.82 6.77 -11.78
N ASP A 58 8.40 5.75 -12.51
CA ASP A 58 7.33 5.76 -13.51
C ASP A 58 5.94 5.62 -12.90
N TYR A 59 5.82 5.33 -11.59
CA TYR A 59 4.54 5.38 -10.90
C TYR A 59 4.15 6.84 -10.65
N ALA A 60 2.97 7.23 -11.12
CA ALA A 60 2.46 8.57 -10.90
C ALA A 60 1.74 8.63 -9.55
N ILE A 61 2.36 9.29 -8.56
CA ILE A 61 1.80 9.37 -7.21
C ILE A 61 1.28 10.78 -6.92
N SER A 62 0.02 10.86 -6.52
CA SER A 62 -0.65 12.09 -6.12
C SER A 62 -1.03 12.02 -4.65
N CYS A 63 -0.86 13.10 -3.91
CA CYS A 63 -1.35 13.20 -2.53
C CYS A 63 -2.22 14.44 -2.42
N ARG A 64 -3.45 14.36 -1.93
CA ARG A 64 -4.36 15.51 -1.84
C ARG A 64 -4.99 15.55 -0.46
N THR A 65 -5.21 16.74 0.06
CA THR A 65 -6.10 16.91 1.22
C THR A 65 -7.50 16.49 0.79
N ARG A 66 -8.15 15.65 1.60
CA ARG A 66 -9.56 15.33 1.44
C ARG A 66 -10.32 15.91 2.63
N ASP A 67 -11.59 16.16 2.42
CA ASP A 67 -12.53 16.37 3.51
C ASP A 67 -13.48 15.18 3.48
N TYR A 68 -13.39 14.31 4.50
CA TYR A 68 -14.29 13.16 4.58
C TYR A 68 -15.61 13.48 5.28
N GLY A 69 -15.82 14.71 5.77
CA GLY A 69 -17.05 15.10 6.45
C GLY A 69 -17.31 14.32 7.75
N THR A 70 -17.25 14.99 8.89
CA THR A 70 -17.85 14.55 10.17
C THR A 70 -17.40 13.21 10.78
N GLY A 71 -16.14 12.79 10.57
CA GLY A 71 -15.57 11.56 11.15
C GLY A 71 -14.69 11.73 12.40
N GLY A 72 -14.77 12.87 13.09
CA GLY A 72 -13.98 13.13 14.31
C GLY A 72 -12.47 13.33 14.09
N SER A 73 -12.01 13.40 12.84
CA SER A 73 -10.60 13.69 12.49
C SER A 73 -10.39 15.14 12.09
N ALA A 74 -9.29 15.75 12.52
CA ALA A 74 -8.99 17.15 12.26
C ALA A 74 -8.57 17.41 10.80
N TRP A 75 -8.08 16.39 10.09
CA TRP A 75 -7.78 16.46 8.66
C TRP A 75 -7.75 15.09 7.99
N SER A 76 -7.68 15.06 6.66
CA SER A 76 -7.40 13.82 5.94
C SER A 76 -6.67 14.04 4.62
N ALA A 77 -6.11 12.95 4.10
CA ALA A 77 -5.49 12.93 2.78
C ALA A 77 -5.68 11.60 2.06
N ASP A 78 -5.81 11.72 0.73
CA ASP A 78 -5.70 10.59 -0.20
C ASP A 78 -4.29 10.56 -0.79
N ILE A 79 -3.74 9.35 -0.93
CA ILE A 79 -2.57 9.05 -1.74
C ILE A 79 -2.99 8.10 -2.85
N THR A 80 -3.03 8.59 -4.08
CA THR A 80 -3.31 7.78 -5.26
C THR A 80 -2.01 7.39 -5.94
N ILE A 81 -1.85 6.10 -6.25
CA ILE A 81 -0.71 5.58 -7.01
C ILE A 81 -1.24 5.07 -8.36
N ALA A 82 -1.01 5.84 -9.41
CA ALA A 82 -1.31 5.44 -10.77
C ALA A 82 -0.16 4.58 -11.34
N ILE A 83 -0.49 3.33 -11.67
CA ILE A 83 0.45 2.35 -12.20
C ILE A 83 0.34 2.31 -13.73
N PRO A 84 1.45 2.47 -14.48
CA PRO A 84 1.45 2.30 -15.93
C PRO A 84 0.97 0.91 -16.33
N THR A 85 0.15 0.81 -17.38
CA THR A 85 -0.33 -0.46 -17.94
C THR A 85 0.83 -1.38 -18.34
N SER A 86 1.93 -0.81 -18.83
CA SER A 86 3.19 -1.52 -19.14
C SER A 86 3.89 -2.16 -17.93
N ARG A 87 3.47 -1.81 -16.71
CA ARG A 87 3.95 -2.38 -15.43
C ARG A 87 2.94 -3.32 -14.78
N LEU A 88 1.81 -3.56 -15.42
CA LEU A 88 0.97 -4.70 -15.11
C LEU A 88 1.65 -5.93 -15.73
N TYR A 89 2.33 -6.73 -14.91
CA TYR A 89 2.82 -8.03 -15.34
C TYR A 89 2.00 -9.10 -14.65
N ALA A 90 1.56 -10.07 -15.43
CA ALA A 90 0.99 -11.31 -14.97
C ALA A 90 1.99 -12.11 -14.11
N VAL A 91 1.49 -12.89 -13.15
CA VAL A 91 2.28 -13.95 -12.52
C VAL A 91 2.82 -14.87 -13.62
N PRO A 92 4.15 -15.12 -13.71
CA PRO A 92 4.69 -16.02 -14.71
C PRO A 92 4.14 -17.43 -14.55
N SER A 93 3.92 -18.15 -15.65
CA SER A 93 3.41 -19.54 -15.63
C SER A 93 4.41 -20.51 -14.97
N LEU A 94 3.97 -21.74 -14.64
CA LEU A 94 4.83 -22.77 -14.02
C LEU A 94 6.09 -23.03 -14.86
N GLY A 95 5.96 -23.01 -16.18
CA GLY A 95 7.08 -23.17 -17.12
C GLY A 95 8.10 -22.01 -17.10
N GLN A 96 7.68 -20.81 -16.73
CA GLN A 96 8.53 -19.61 -16.66
C GLN A 96 9.27 -19.47 -15.32
N LEU A 97 8.77 -20.10 -14.25
CA LEU A 97 9.39 -20.12 -12.92
C LEU A 97 10.38 -21.28 -12.70
N THR A 98 10.74 -22.00 -13.76
CA THR A 98 11.60 -23.21 -13.73
C THR A 98 13.06 -22.97 -13.30
N HIS A 99 13.44 -21.72 -13.02
CA HIS A 99 14.77 -21.38 -12.53
C HIS A 99 14.70 -20.91 -11.07
N ILE A 100 15.71 -21.29 -10.28
CA ILE A 100 15.90 -20.83 -8.90
C ILE A 100 15.69 -19.32 -8.88
N ALA A 101 14.67 -18.86 -8.15
CA ALA A 101 14.38 -17.43 -8.03
C ALA A 101 15.58 -16.68 -7.45
N THR A 102 16.31 -15.97 -8.31
CA THR A 102 17.56 -15.28 -7.99
C THR A 102 17.31 -13.84 -7.54
N THR A 103 16.27 -13.20 -8.07
CA THR A 103 15.92 -11.82 -7.74
C THR A 103 14.83 -11.74 -6.67
N PRO A 104 14.72 -10.63 -5.93
CA PRO A 104 13.61 -10.42 -4.99
C PRO A 104 12.23 -10.47 -5.67
N ALA A 105 12.12 -10.04 -6.93
CA ALA A 105 10.87 -10.08 -7.69
C ALA A 105 10.47 -11.53 -8.04
N GLU A 106 11.43 -12.35 -8.47
CA GLU A 106 11.20 -13.77 -8.76
C GLU A 106 10.79 -14.55 -7.52
N ARG A 107 11.42 -14.26 -6.36
CA ARG A 107 11.10 -14.94 -5.10
C ARG A 107 9.67 -14.66 -4.63
N GLU A 108 9.23 -13.42 -4.81
CA GLU A 108 7.85 -13.08 -4.49
C GLU A 108 6.87 -13.65 -5.52
N ALA A 109 7.19 -13.63 -6.81
CA ALA A 109 6.38 -14.29 -7.83
C ALA A 109 6.18 -15.78 -7.51
N ALA A 110 7.24 -16.47 -7.06
CA ALA A 110 7.16 -17.85 -6.58
C ALA A 110 6.31 -18.02 -5.30
N ARG A 111 6.35 -17.05 -4.38
CA ARG A 111 5.50 -17.03 -3.17
C ARG A 111 4.02 -16.90 -3.54
N VAL A 112 3.70 -15.95 -4.41
CA VAL A 112 2.34 -15.71 -4.91
C VAL A 112 1.82 -16.93 -5.67
N PHE A 113 2.64 -17.50 -6.55
CA PHE A 113 2.34 -18.75 -7.23
C PHE A 113 2.01 -19.87 -6.24
N SER A 114 2.83 -20.05 -5.20
CA SER A 114 2.60 -21.09 -4.18
C SER A 114 1.29 -20.88 -3.41
N LYS A 115 0.94 -19.63 -3.10
CA LYS A 115 -0.34 -19.26 -2.46
C LYS A 115 -1.53 -19.63 -3.37
N LEU A 116 -1.43 -19.32 -4.66
CA LEU A 116 -2.47 -19.61 -5.65
C LEU A 116 -2.62 -21.12 -5.92
N CYS A 117 -1.52 -21.86 -5.97
CA CYS A 117 -1.55 -23.33 -6.03
C CYS A 117 -2.23 -23.95 -4.80
N ALA A 118 -1.99 -23.41 -3.61
CA ALA A 118 -2.67 -23.88 -2.40
C ALA A 118 -4.20 -23.71 -2.47
N ARG A 119 -4.70 -22.62 -3.10
CA ARG A 119 -6.13 -22.39 -3.33
C ARG A 119 -6.76 -23.49 -4.20
N HIS A 120 -6.02 -24.00 -5.17
CA HIS A 120 -6.45 -25.09 -6.06
C HIS A 120 -6.16 -26.50 -5.51
N GLY A 121 -5.90 -26.64 -4.20
CA GLY A 121 -5.66 -27.94 -3.57
C GLY A 121 -4.21 -28.42 -3.67
N GLY A 122 -3.26 -27.49 -3.83
CA GLY A 122 -1.81 -27.76 -3.84
C GLY A 122 -1.21 -27.88 -5.23
N GLN A 123 -2.02 -27.99 -6.28
CA GLN A 123 -1.59 -27.98 -7.68
C GLN A 123 -2.58 -27.19 -8.53
N ALA A 124 -2.09 -26.19 -9.24
CA ALA A 124 -2.85 -25.48 -10.26
C ALA A 124 -2.20 -25.72 -11.62
N SER A 125 -3.00 -26.01 -12.64
CA SER A 125 -2.50 -26.06 -14.03
C SER A 125 -2.30 -24.65 -14.58
N ASP A 126 -1.43 -24.51 -15.58
CA ASP A 126 -1.22 -23.24 -16.28
C ASP A 126 -2.53 -22.68 -16.86
N GLN A 127 -3.45 -23.54 -17.31
CA GLN A 127 -4.77 -23.12 -17.81
C GLN A 127 -5.65 -22.53 -16.71
N GLN A 128 -5.63 -23.08 -15.51
CA GLN A 128 -6.41 -22.57 -14.38
C GLN A 128 -5.87 -21.22 -13.90
N LEU A 129 -4.54 -21.10 -13.82
CA LEU A 129 -3.92 -19.84 -13.42
C LEU A 129 -4.13 -18.75 -14.48
N GLN A 130 -4.11 -19.11 -15.77
CA GLN A 130 -4.43 -18.18 -16.85
C GLN A 130 -5.91 -17.75 -16.80
N ALA A 131 -6.84 -18.67 -16.52
CA ALA A 131 -8.25 -18.31 -16.37
C ALA A 131 -8.50 -17.39 -15.16
N ASP A 132 -7.83 -17.63 -14.04
CA ASP A 132 -7.89 -16.76 -12.86
C ASP A 132 -7.31 -15.37 -13.16
N LEU A 133 -6.19 -15.31 -13.90
CA LEU A 133 -5.61 -14.05 -14.36
C LEU A 133 -6.55 -13.29 -15.30
N ASP A 134 -7.14 -13.96 -16.27
CA ASP A 134 -8.09 -13.36 -17.22
C ASP A 134 -9.34 -12.84 -16.48
N ALA A 135 -9.83 -13.59 -15.48
CA ALA A 135 -10.94 -13.16 -14.64
C ALA A 135 -10.59 -11.92 -13.81
N ALA A 136 -9.40 -11.90 -13.21
CA ALA A 136 -8.91 -10.75 -12.47
C ALA A 136 -8.76 -9.53 -13.41
N GLN A 137 -8.21 -9.72 -14.61
CA GLN A 137 -8.02 -8.65 -15.60
C GLN A 137 -9.36 -8.08 -16.05
N SER A 138 -10.36 -8.94 -16.26
CA SER A 138 -11.72 -8.53 -16.58
C SER A 138 -12.38 -7.72 -15.46
N LYS A 139 -12.18 -8.10 -14.18
CA LYS A 139 -12.63 -7.31 -13.03
C LYS A 139 -11.96 -5.93 -13.02
N LEU A 140 -10.66 -5.88 -13.26
CA LEU A 140 -9.89 -4.63 -13.32
C LEU A 140 -10.41 -3.72 -14.44
N ASP A 141 -10.61 -4.27 -15.64
CA ASP A 141 -11.07 -3.49 -16.80
C ASP A 141 -12.51 -3.02 -16.66
N ALA A 142 -13.38 -3.79 -15.99
CA ALA A 142 -14.79 -3.44 -15.81
C ALA A 142 -15.03 -2.46 -14.65
N LYS A 143 -14.27 -2.59 -13.56
CA LYS A 143 -14.59 -1.92 -12.29
C LYS A 143 -13.42 -1.26 -11.56
N GLY A 144 -12.18 -1.42 -12.04
CA GLY A 144 -10.99 -0.86 -11.40
C GLY A 144 -10.50 -1.67 -10.21
N PHE A 145 -9.54 -1.10 -9.47
CA PHE A 145 -8.82 -1.78 -8.38
C PHE A 145 -9.65 -2.03 -7.11
N ASP A 146 -10.73 -1.25 -6.90
CA ASP A 146 -11.53 -1.31 -5.67
C ASP A 146 -12.34 -2.61 -5.51
N GLU A 147 -12.50 -3.37 -6.60
CA GLU A 147 -13.28 -4.61 -6.65
C GLU A 147 -12.40 -5.86 -6.81
N LEU A 148 -11.07 -5.68 -6.81
CA LEU A 148 -10.11 -6.78 -6.81
C LEU A 148 -9.91 -7.26 -5.37
N ASP A 149 -10.10 -8.55 -5.15
CA ASP A 149 -9.71 -9.16 -3.88
C ASP A 149 -8.18 -9.30 -3.77
N ASP A 150 -7.70 -9.68 -2.59
CA ASP A 150 -6.25 -9.85 -2.37
C ASP A 150 -5.61 -10.85 -3.34
N ASP A 151 -6.35 -11.83 -3.86
CA ASP A 151 -5.84 -12.81 -4.81
C ASP A 151 -5.84 -12.29 -6.25
N ASP A 152 -6.87 -11.54 -6.66
CA ASP A 152 -6.91 -10.82 -7.93
C ASP A 152 -5.75 -9.80 -8.02
N MET A 153 -5.49 -9.11 -6.91
CA MET A 153 -4.36 -8.20 -6.75
C MET A 153 -3.01 -8.93 -6.78
N ASP A 154 -2.96 -10.16 -6.28
CA ASP A 154 -1.78 -11.04 -6.38
C ASP A 154 -1.51 -11.44 -7.84
N MET A 155 -2.55 -11.58 -8.66
CA MET A 155 -2.47 -12.00 -10.06
C MET A 155 -2.04 -10.91 -11.05
N LEU A 156 -2.54 -9.67 -10.90
CA LEU A 156 -2.53 -8.68 -12.00
C LEU A 156 -1.41 -7.65 -12.01
N VAL A 157 -0.62 -7.53 -10.94
CA VAL A 157 0.18 -6.31 -10.74
C VAL A 157 1.53 -6.59 -10.09
N LEU A 158 2.48 -7.31 -10.72
CA LEU A 158 3.87 -7.41 -10.19
C LEU A 158 3.92 -7.46 -8.64
N ALA A 159 3.17 -8.39 -8.05
CA ALA A 159 2.56 -8.28 -6.72
C ALA A 159 3.40 -7.62 -5.59
N PRO A 160 4.73 -7.75 -5.49
CA PRO A 160 5.50 -7.01 -4.47
C PRO A 160 5.64 -5.51 -4.71
N ALA A 161 5.91 -5.05 -5.93
CA ALA A 161 6.42 -3.69 -6.13
C ALA A 161 5.30 -2.64 -5.95
N ALA A 162 4.10 -2.94 -6.47
CA ALA A 162 2.92 -2.10 -6.29
C ALA A 162 2.42 -2.13 -4.84
N ARG A 163 2.34 -3.32 -4.21
CA ARG A 163 1.96 -3.45 -2.80
C ARG A 163 2.97 -2.77 -1.88
N ARG A 164 4.26 -2.93 -2.16
CA ARG A 164 5.32 -2.23 -1.43
C ARG A 164 5.22 -0.73 -1.62
N ALA A 165 4.91 -0.24 -2.82
CA ALA A 165 4.70 1.19 -3.04
C ALA A 165 3.47 1.71 -2.26
N LEU A 166 2.36 0.96 -2.28
CA LEU A 166 1.16 1.28 -1.50
C LEU A 166 1.46 1.31 0.00
N GLU A 167 2.12 0.28 0.51
CA GLU A 167 2.51 0.15 1.91
C GLU A 167 3.47 1.27 2.34
N LEU A 168 4.50 1.56 1.54
CA LEU A 168 5.41 2.68 1.81
C LEU A 168 4.68 4.02 1.79
N CYS A 169 3.71 4.22 0.89
CA CYS A 169 2.90 5.44 0.88
C CYS A 169 2.01 5.54 2.12
N LYS A 170 1.39 4.44 2.57
CA LYS A 170 0.64 4.38 3.84
C LYS A 170 1.54 4.73 5.02
N GLN A 171 2.69 4.08 5.14
CA GLN A 171 3.67 4.35 6.19
C GLN A 171 4.17 5.79 6.17
N VAL A 172 4.39 6.38 4.99
CA VAL A 172 4.70 7.81 4.88
C VAL A 172 3.55 8.67 5.39
N GLY A 173 2.31 8.36 5.02
CA GLY A 173 1.13 9.06 5.52
C GLY A 173 1.00 8.99 7.05
N GLU A 174 1.20 7.81 7.62
CA GLU A 174 1.09 7.55 9.06
C GLU A 174 2.11 8.34 9.89
N GLN A 175 3.26 8.73 9.31
CA GLN A 175 4.20 9.62 10.00
C GLN A 175 3.60 10.99 10.36
N TYR A 176 2.50 11.40 9.72
CA TYR A 176 1.89 12.72 9.87
C TYR A 176 0.60 12.73 10.68
N ILE A 177 0.16 11.59 11.22
CA ILE A 177 -1.04 11.49 12.05
C ILE A 177 -0.69 11.22 13.51
N ALA A 178 -1.63 11.52 14.40
CA ALA A 178 -1.64 11.04 15.77
C ALA A 178 -2.99 10.42 16.05
N TYR A 179 -3.03 9.38 16.88
CA TYR A 179 -4.28 8.82 17.37
C TYR A 179 -4.14 8.35 18.81
N GLU A 180 -5.25 8.39 19.53
CA GLU A 180 -5.35 7.92 20.90
C GLU A 180 -6.33 6.74 20.96
N LEU A 181 -5.88 5.65 21.56
CA LEU A 181 -6.70 4.49 21.88
C LEU A 181 -7.08 4.62 23.36
N ALA A 182 -8.38 4.76 23.63
CA ALA A 182 -8.92 4.75 24.99
C ALA A 182 -9.68 3.42 25.21
N PRO A 183 -9.09 2.42 25.88
CA PRO A 183 -9.71 1.10 26.07
C PRO A 183 -11.05 1.16 26.81
N ALA A 184 -11.22 2.17 27.67
CA ALA A 184 -12.40 2.33 28.51
C ALA A 184 -13.60 3.02 27.83
N ARG A 185 -13.45 3.52 26.59
CA ARG A 185 -14.49 4.39 25.98
C ARG A 185 -14.90 4.04 24.55
N ASP A 186 -14.36 2.97 23.97
CA ASP A 186 -14.74 2.44 22.65
C ASP A 186 -14.73 3.46 21.49
N TYR A 187 -14.03 4.61 21.68
CA TYR A 187 -13.77 5.58 20.63
C TYR A 187 -12.27 5.84 20.51
N SER A 188 -11.79 5.91 19.26
CA SER A 188 -10.45 6.38 18.95
C SER A 188 -10.54 7.82 18.43
N THR A 189 -9.81 8.74 19.03
CA THR A 189 -9.63 10.09 18.47
C THR A 189 -8.43 10.06 17.54
N ARG A 190 -8.63 10.44 16.28
CA ARG A 190 -7.55 10.52 15.28
C ARG A 190 -7.39 11.97 14.88
N ASP A 191 -6.18 12.52 14.89
CA ASP A 191 -5.93 13.85 14.34
C ASP A 191 -5.94 13.84 12.81
N GLY A 192 -5.67 12.69 12.18
CA GLY A 192 -5.76 12.56 10.72
C GLY A 192 -6.11 11.16 10.23
N ILE A 193 -6.69 11.09 9.02
CA ILE A 193 -6.96 9.85 8.28
C ILE A 193 -6.20 9.89 6.96
N ILE A 194 -5.49 8.80 6.66
CA ILE A 194 -4.82 8.59 5.38
C ILE A 194 -5.49 7.44 4.65
N CYS A 195 -5.96 7.69 3.44
CA CYS A 195 -6.34 6.64 2.52
C CYS A 195 -5.28 6.56 1.42
N ALA A 196 -4.88 5.36 1.06
CA ALA A 196 -4.00 5.13 -0.08
C ALA A 196 -4.65 4.10 -0.99
N SER A 197 -4.70 4.39 -2.29
CA SER A 197 -5.32 3.56 -3.32
C SER A 197 -4.41 3.38 -4.52
N LEU A 198 -4.65 2.31 -5.26
CA LEU A 198 -4.04 2.07 -6.56
C LEU A 198 -5.05 2.45 -7.64
N GLU A 199 -4.58 3.13 -8.67
CA GLU A 199 -5.37 3.47 -9.85
C GLU A 199 -4.60 3.06 -11.11
N ARG A 200 -5.34 2.84 -12.20
CA ARG A 200 -4.73 2.62 -13.51
C ARG A 200 -4.29 3.98 -14.04
N ALA A 201 -3.06 4.07 -14.57
CA ALA A 201 -2.69 5.23 -15.36
C ALA A 201 -3.61 5.32 -16.59
N LEU A 202 -4.31 6.43 -16.75
CA LEU A 202 -4.97 6.75 -18.00
C LEU A 202 -3.85 7.16 -18.97
N ASP A 203 -3.56 6.27 -19.92
CA ASP A 203 -2.63 6.55 -21.03
C ASP A 203 -3.20 7.65 -21.95
#